data_AF-A0A3P8KRL0-F1
#
_entry.id   AF-A0A3P8KRL0-F1
#
_cell.length_a   1.000
_cell.length_b   1.000
_cell.length_c   1.000
_cell.angle_alpha   90.00
_cell.angle_beta   90.00
_cell.angle_gamma   90.00
#
_symmetry.space_group_name_H-M   'P 1'
#
loop_
_entity.id
_entity.type
_entity.pdbx_description
1 polymer ?
#
loop_
_entity_poly.entity_id
_entity_poly.type
_entity_poly.pdbx_seq_one_letter_code
_entity_poly.pdbx_strand_id
1 'polypeptide(L)'
;MNGIKADAQARLDQLSMENPEDIDRIYYYKAAIETCEGVINYSHRIAAHARELAATEQNARRRAELLTIAEVNQNVPANPPKTLQEALQSIWTVESLFEVEENQTGLSSAALTSTATRCLRPIFAKAA
;
A
#
# COMPACT_ATOMS: atom_id res chain seq x y z
N MET A 1 3.07 -3.55 2.20
CA MET A 1 2.57 -3.65 3.59
C MET A 1 2.75 -5.04 4.18
N ASN A 2 2.48 -6.14 3.45
CA ASN A 2 2.66 -7.50 3.96
C ASN A 2 4.07 -7.79 4.48
N GLY A 3 5.12 -7.35 3.77
CA GLY A 3 6.51 -7.51 4.22
C GLY A 3 6.81 -6.75 5.52
N ILE A 4 6.39 -5.48 5.61
CA ILE A 4 6.55 -4.66 6.82
C ILE A 4 5.83 -5.29 8.02
N LYS A 5 4.60 -5.79 7.80
CA LYS A 5 3.83 -6.49 8.83
C LYS A 5 4.55 -7.75 9.32
N ALA A 6 5.09 -8.56 8.40
CA ALA A 6 5.85 -9.76 8.74
C ALA A 6 7.11 -9.44 9.54
N ASP A 7 7.85 -8.39 9.17
CA ASP A 7 9.03 -7.93 9.90
C ASP A 7 8.67 -7.43 11.31
N ALA A 8 7.57 -6.68 11.44
CA ALA A 8 7.08 -6.21 12.74
C ALA A 8 6.65 -7.38 13.64
N GLN A 9 5.95 -8.37 13.08
CA GLN A 9 5.55 -9.58 13.83
C GLN A 9 6.78 -10.37 14.29
N ALA A 10 7.74 -10.63 13.40
CA ALA A 10 8.95 -11.38 13.75
C ALA A 10 9.78 -10.71 14.87
N ARG A 11 9.77 -9.37 14.93
CA ARG A 11 10.42 -8.60 16.00
C ARG A 11 9.59 -8.61 17.28
N LEU A 12 8.26 -8.50 17.17
CA LEU A 12 7.35 -8.58 18.31
C LEU A 12 7.46 -9.94 19.03
N ASP A 13 7.60 -11.03 18.28
CA ASP A 13 7.73 -12.40 18.81
C ASP A 13 9.02 -12.62 19.63
N GLN A 14 10.02 -11.72 19.51
CA GLN A 14 11.28 -11.79 20.24
C GLN A 14 11.26 -10.99 21.56
N LEU A 15 10.18 -10.24 21.83
CA LEU A 15 10.06 -9.34 22.96
C LEU A 15 9.18 -9.94 24.06
N SER A 16 9.44 -9.57 25.32
CA SER A 16 8.63 -10.02 26.46
C SER A 16 8.05 -8.84 27.24
N MET A 17 6.77 -8.92 27.62
CA MET A 17 6.14 -7.95 28.52
C MET A 17 6.69 -7.99 29.95
N GLU A 18 7.47 -9.03 30.29
CA GLU A 18 8.12 -9.17 31.58
C GLU A 18 9.40 -8.30 31.68
N ASN A 19 9.96 -7.90 30.54
CA ASN A 19 11.14 -7.02 30.46
C ASN A 19 10.69 -5.57 30.28
N PRO A 20 10.91 -4.67 31.27
CA PRO A 20 10.49 -3.28 31.17
C PRO A 20 11.07 -2.53 29.94
N GLU A 21 12.29 -2.86 29.50
CA GLU A 21 12.91 -2.27 28.31
C GLU A 21 12.30 -2.71 26.96
N ASP A 22 11.43 -3.72 26.97
CA ASP A 22 10.77 -4.24 25.76
C ASP A 22 9.38 -3.61 25.56
N ILE A 23 8.76 -3.08 26.62
CA ILE A 23 7.36 -2.63 26.63
C ILE A 23 7.08 -1.59 25.54
N ASP A 24 7.89 -0.54 25.43
CA ASP A 24 7.70 0.50 24.41
C ASP A 24 7.84 -0.05 22.99
N ARG A 25 8.77 -0.99 22.79
CA ARG A 25 8.97 -1.66 21.49
C ARG A 25 7.79 -2.55 21.13
N ILE A 26 7.19 -3.21 22.11
CA ILE A 26 5.98 -4.01 21.92
C ILE A 26 4.82 -3.12 21.45
N TYR A 27 4.60 -1.96 22.09
CA TYR A 27 3.56 -1.04 21.65
C TYR A 27 3.81 -0.52 20.24
N TYR A 28 5.05 -0.19 19.92
CA TYR A 28 5.43 0.23 18.57
C TYR A 28 5.12 -0.84 17.51
N TYR A 29 5.54 -2.09 17.71
CA TYR A 29 5.32 -3.15 16.71
C TYR A 29 3.84 -3.52 16.58
N LYS A 30 3.08 -3.52 17.69
CA LYS A 30 1.62 -3.71 17.63
C LYS A 30 0.95 -2.60 16.82
N ALA A 31 1.29 -1.34 17.08
CA ALA A 31 0.77 -0.21 16.32
C ALA A 31 1.13 -0.31 14.82
N ALA A 32 2.38 -0.68 14.50
CA ALA A 32 2.81 -0.86 13.12
C ALA A 32 2.04 -1.96 12.38
N ILE A 33 1.72 -3.07 13.05
CA ILE A 33 0.90 -4.16 12.50
C ILE A 33 -0.51 -3.66 12.19
N GLU A 34 -1.17 -3.01 13.15
CA GLU A 34 -2.52 -2.46 12.98
C GLU A 34 -2.58 -1.44 11.84
N THR A 35 -1.61 -0.52 11.75
CA THR A 35 -1.52 0.44 10.65
C THR A 35 -1.35 -0.26 9.30
N CYS A 36 -0.51 -1.30 9.21
CA CYS A 36 -0.36 -2.06 7.98
C CYS A 36 -1.67 -2.73 7.54
N GLU A 37 -2.44 -3.28 8.49
CA GLU A 37 -3.74 -3.90 8.22
C GLU A 37 -4.78 -2.87 7.78
N GLY A 38 -4.83 -1.71 8.43
CA GLY A 38 -5.69 -0.59 8.02
C GLY A 38 -5.46 -0.17 6.57
N VAL A 39 -4.20 0.00 6.17
CA VAL A 39 -3.84 0.37 4.79
C VAL A 39 -4.25 -0.72 3.78
N ILE A 40 -4.02 -2.00 4.10
CA ILE A 40 -4.40 -3.12 3.22
C ILE A 40 -5.92 -3.17 3.06
N ASN A 41 -6.66 -3.08 4.17
CA ASN A 41 -8.11 -3.12 4.17
C ASN A 41 -8.72 -1.97 3.38
N TYR A 42 -8.15 -0.76 3.50
CA TYR A 42 -8.56 0.39 2.69
C TYR A 42 -8.42 0.13 1.19
N SER A 43 -7.28 -0.40 0.77
CA SER A 43 -7.04 -0.71 -0.64
C SER A 43 -7.95 -1.83 -1.16
N HIS A 44 -8.21 -2.86 -0.35
CA HIS A 44 -9.15 -3.93 -0.70
C HIS A 44 -10.60 -3.43 -0.83
N ARG A 45 -11.01 -2.43 -0.05
CA ARG A 45 -12.32 -1.78 -0.21
C ARG A 45 -12.43 -1.03 -1.53
N ILE A 46 -11.38 -0.34 -1.96
CA ILE A 46 -11.32 0.29 -3.29
C ILE A 46 -11.43 -0.77 -4.38
N ALA A 47 -10.71 -1.89 -4.24
CA ALA A 47 -10.76 -3.00 -5.19
C ALA A 47 -12.18 -3.60 -5.29
N ALA A 48 -12.83 -3.84 -4.15
CA ALA A 48 -14.21 -4.35 -4.11
C ALA A 48 -15.17 -3.39 -4.82
N HIS A 49 -15.10 -2.09 -4.53
CA HIS A 49 -15.95 -1.10 -5.16
C HIS A 49 -15.70 -0.97 -6.67
N ALA A 50 -14.44 -1.07 -7.11
CA ALA A 50 -14.12 -1.09 -8.54
C ALA A 50 -14.74 -2.31 -9.26
N ARG A 51 -14.86 -3.47 -8.60
CA ARG A 51 -15.57 -4.65 -9.14
C ARG A 51 -17.07 -4.42 -9.23
N GLU A 52 -17.67 -3.76 -8.23
CA GLU A 52 -19.09 -3.40 -8.25
C GLU A 52 -19.40 -2.48 -9.44
N LEU A 53 -18.59 -1.44 -9.64
CA LEU A 53 -18.73 -0.53 -10.78
C LEU A 53 -18.55 -1.27 -12.12
N ALA A 54 -17.57 -2.18 -12.21
CA ALA A 54 -17.35 -2.99 -13.41
C ALA A 54 -18.54 -3.90 -13.75
N ALA A 55 -19.32 -4.33 -12.75
CA ALA A 55 -20.48 -5.20 -12.96
C ALA A 55 -21.65 -4.46 -13.62
N THR A 56 -21.77 -3.16 -13.39
CA THR A 56 -22.85 -2.31 -13.95
C THR A 56 -22.44 -1.49 -15.17
N GLU A 57 -21.16 -1.50 -15.53
CA GLU A 57 -20.62 -0.72 -16.65
C GLU A 57 -21.01 -1.34 -18.01
N GLN A 58 -21.56 -0.51 -18.90
CA GLN A 58 -22.01 -0.93 -20.23
C GLN A 58 -20.90 -0.81 -21.28
N ASN A 59 -19.99 0.14 -21.11
CA ASN A 59 -18.87 0.31 -22.02
C ASN A 59 -17.82 -0.76 -21.77
N ALA A 60 -17.63 -1.67 -22.72
CA ALA A 60 -16.70 -2.80 -22.60
C ALA A 60 -15.26 -2.39 -22.30
N ARG A 61 -14.79 -1.28 -22.87
CA ARG A 61 -13.44 -0.75 -22.59
C ARG A 61 -13.35 -0.26 -21.15
N ARG A 62 -14.34 0.52 -20.70
CA ARG A 62 -14.35 1.05 -19.33
C ARG A 62 -14.47 -0.06 -18.28
N ARG A 63 -15.27 -1.08 -18.57
CA ARG A 63 -15.39 -2.27 -17.73
C ARG A 63 -14.04 -2.98 -17.57
N ALA A 64 -13.29 -3.15 -18.66
CA ALA A 64 -11.95 -3.74 -18.59
C ALA A 64 -10.99 -2.90 -17.71
N GLU A 65 -11.01 -1.57 -17.87
CA GLU A 65 -10.22 -0.66 -17.03
C GLU A 65 -10.56 -0.78 -15.54
N LEU A 66 -11.86 -0.86 -15.18
CA LEU A 66 -12.31 -1.02 -13.80
C LEU A 66 -11.86 -2.36 -13.19
N LEU A 67 -11.88 -3.44 -13.97
CA LEU A 67 -11.34 -4.73 -13.53
C LEU A 67 -9.83 -4.65 -13.30
N THR A 68 -9.09 -3.95 -14.14
CA THR A 68 -7.67 -3.68 -13.92
C THR A 68 -7.45 -2.85 -12.65
N ILE A 69 -8.24 -1.80 -12.40
CA ILE A 69 -8.18 -1.01 -11.17
C ILE A 69 -8.42 -1.90 -9.94
N ALA A 70 -9.38 -2.82 -10.02
CA ALA A 70 -9.66 -3.76 -8.94
C ALA A 70 -8.49 -4.72 -8.68
N GLU A 71 -7.88 -5.26 -9.73
CA GLU A 71 -6.71 -6.15 -9.61
C GLU A 71 -5.51 -5.41 -9.00
N VAL A 72 -5.24 -4.20 -9.49
CA VAL A 72 -4.15 -3.34 -9.01
C VAL A 72 -4.31 -3.06 -7.51
N ASN A 73 -5.47 -2.58 -7.06
CA ASN A 73 -5.73 -2.28 -5.64
C ASN A 73 -5.85 -3.55 -4.77
N GLN A 74 -6.11 -4.71 -5.35
CA GLN A 74 -6.03 -5.97 -4.60
C GLN A 74 -4.57 -6.33 -4.28
N ASN A 75 -3.64 -5.99 -5.18
CA ASN A 75 -2.23 -6.34 -5.07
C ASN A 75 -1.41 -5.30 -4.30
N VAL A 76 -1.52 -4.01 -4.65
CA VAL A 76 -0.79 -2.91 -4.00
C VAL A 76 -1.70 -2.08 -3.10
N PRO A 77 -1.22 -1.54 -1.97
CA PRO A 77 0.16 -1.52 -1.47
C PRO A 77 0.52 -2.76 -0.60
N ALA A 78 -0.31 -3.82 -0.62
CA ALA A 78 -0.06 -5.03 0.16
C ALA A 78 1.29 -5.67 -0.23
N ASN A 79 1.52 -5.84 -1.54
CA ASN A 79 2.71 -6.44 -2.13
C ASN A 79 3.54 -5.41 -2.94
N PRO A 80 4.78 -5.74 -3.34
CA PRO A 80 5.57 -4.89 -4.24
C PRO A 80 4.90 -4.75 -5.62
N PRO A 81 4.96 -3.55 -6.24
CA PRO A 81 4.40 -3.32 -7.57
C PRO A 81 5.20 -4.04 -8.66
N LYS A 82 4.49 -4.56 -9.66
CA LYS A 82 4.99 -5.27 -10.85
C LYS A 82 4.83 -4.42 -12.11
N THR A 83 3.84 -3.54 -12.15
CA THR A 83 3.54 -2.63 -13.28
C THR A 83 3.65 -1.16 -12.86
N LEU A 84 3.74 -0.26 -13.84
CA LEU A 84 3.76 1.18 -13.55
C LEU A 84 2.45 1.63 -12.89
N GLN A 85 1.32 1.09 -13.33
CA GLN A 85 0.02 1.39 -12.74
C GLN A 85 -0.03 0.97 -11.27
N GLU A 86 0.50 -0.21 -10.94
CA GLU A 86 0.65 -0.65 -9.54
C GLU A 86 1.57 0.25 -8.74
N ALA A 87 2.68 0.70 -9.31
CA ALA A 87 3.59 1.61 -8.61
C ALA A 87 2.92 2.95 -8.28
N LEU A 88 2.24 3.55 -9.26
CA LEU A 88 1.53 4.81 -9.08
C LEU A 88 0.36 4.67 -8.10
N GLN A 89 -0.43 3.59 -8.22
CA GLN A 89 -1.52 3.32 -7.29
C GLN A 89 -1.02 3.10 -5.87
N SER A 90 0.11 2.41 -5.69
CA SER A 90 0.72 2.21 -4.38
C SER A 90 1.14 3.53 -3.73
N ILE A 91 1.79 4.41 -4.50
CA ILE A 91 2.21 5.74 -4.02
C ILE A 91 0.98 6.56 -3.62
N TRP A 92 0.00 6.67 -4.53
CA TRP A 92 -1.23 7.42 -4.28
C TRP A 92 -1.98 6.93 -3.04
N THR A 93 -2.11 5.61 -2.89
CA THR A 93 -2.85 5.03 -1.75
C THR A 93 -2.20 5.40 -0.42
N VAL A 94 -0.87 5.30 -0.32
CA VAL A 94 -0.15 5.64 0.90
C VAL A 94 -0.16 7.14 1.14
N GLU A 95 0.10 7.96 0.11
CA GLU A 95 0.08 9.42 0.20
C GLU A 95 -1.28 9.95 0.66
N SER A 96 -2.38 9.41 0.13
CA SER A 96 -3.74 9.80 0.51
C SER A 96 -4.10 9.50 1.96
N LEU A 97 -3.44 8.52 2.59
CA LEU A 97 -3.75 8.08 3.94
C LEU A 97 -3.01 8.88 5.01
N PHE A 98 -1.97 9.65 4.67
CA PHE A 98 -1.27 10.48 5.65
C PHE A 98 -2.17 11.56 6.25
N GLU A 99 -3.03 12.20 5.45
CA GLU A 99 -3.99 13.18 5.98
C GLU A 99 -5.06 12.56 6.90
N VAL A 100 -5.23 11.23 6.83
CA VAL A 100 -6.10 10.47 7.74
C VAL A 100 -5.38 10.13 9.04
N GLU A 101 -4.05 9.97 9.00
CA GLU A 101 -3.23 9.78 10.19
C GLU A 101 -3.23 11.04 11.05
N GLU A 102 -2.97 12.19 10.43
CA GLU A 102 -3.04 13.50 11.05
C GLU A 102 -3.13 14.59 9.98
N ASN A 103 -3.78 15.70 10.29
CA ASN A 103 -3.85 16.83 9.37
C ASN A 103 -2.45 17.47 9.23
N GLN A 104 -1.82 17.28 8.07
CA GLN A 104 -0.46 17.74 7.79
C GLN A 104 -0.38 18.46 6.44
N THR A 105 0.81 18.92 6.07
CA THR A 105 1.08 19.47 4.74
C THR A 105 2.56 19.31 4.40
N GLY A 106 2.88 19.25 3.11
CA GLY A 106 4.27 19.14 2.63
C GLY A 106 4.76 17.69 2.43
N LEU A 107 3.87 16.72 2.39
CA LEU A 107 4.19 15.38 1.88
C LEU A 107 4.65 15.49 0.43
N SER A 108 5.94 15.27 0.24
CA SER A 108 6.54 15.25 -1.08
C SER A 108 6.56 13.81 -1.55
N SER A 109 5.93 13.55 -2.70
CA SER A 109 6.26 12.41 -3.55
C SER A 109 7.66 12.67 -4.16
N ALA A 110 8.66 12.74 -3.28
CA ALA A 110 10.02 13.09 -3.63
C ALA A 110 10.51 12.11 -4.70
N ALA A 111 10.58 12.65 -5.92
CA ALA A 111 11.30 12.14 -7.07
C ALA A 111 10.57 11.24 -8.09
N LEU A 112 9.33 11.56 -8.49
CA LEU A 112 8.77 10.99 -9.74
C LEU A 112 9.63 11.27 -11.01
N THR A 113 10.54 12.25 -10.99
CA THR A 113 11.33 12.68 -12.17
C THR A 113 12.85 12.41 -12.11
N SER A 114 13.45 12.10 -10.94
CA SER A 114 14.93 11.98 -10.81
C SER A 114 15.41 10.70 -10.11
N THR A 115 14.73 10.25 -9.07
CA THR A 115 15.14 9.08 -8.24
C THR A 115 14.18 7.90 -8.40
N ALA A 116 12.91 8.13 -8.77
CA ALA A 116 11.99 7.07 -9.20
C ALA A 116 12.46 6.44 -10.52
N THR A 117 13.20 7.13 -11.39
CA THR A 117 13.88 6.48 -12.52
C THR A 117 14.88 5.42 -12.06
N ARG A 118 15.23 5.32 -10.77
CA ARG A 118 16.02 4.21 -10.21
C ARG A 118 15.13 3.13 -9.57
N CYS A 119 14.16 3.52 -8.74
CA CYS A 119 13.27 2.57 -8.06
C CYS A 119 12.18 1.97 -8.95
N LEU A 120 11.64 2.76 -9.88
CA LEU A 120 10.68 2.35 -10.91
C LEU A 120 11.37 1.90 -12.21
N ARG A 121 12.68 2.15 -12.41
CA ARG A 121 13.42 1.68 -13.61
C ARG A 121 13.18 0.21 -13.94
N PRO A 122 13.25 -0.71 -12.96
CA PRO A 122 13.09 -2.14 -13.23
C PRO A 122 11.67 -2.47 -13.74
N ILE A 123 10.69 -1.65 -13.35
CA ILE A 123 9.29 -1.76 -13.76
C ILE A 123 9.10 -1.10 -15.14
N PHE A 124 9.64 0.10 -15.34
CA PHE A 124 9.65 0.79 -16.64
C PHE A 124 10.35 -0.03 -17.74
N ALA A 125 11.47 -0.67 -17.42
CA ALA A 125 12.25 -1.47 -18.38
C ALA A 125 11.60 -2.81 -18.76
N LYS A 126 10.63 -3.30 -17.99
CA LYS A 126 9.86 -4.52 -18.31
C LYS A 126 8.59 -4.24 -19.12
N ALA A 127 8.18 -2.98 -19.21
CA ALA A 127 6.98 -2.55 -19.94
C ALA A 127 7.29 -2.06 -21.37
N ALA A 128 8.56 -2.01 -21.77
CA ALA A 128 9.05 -1.69 -23.11
C ALA A 128 9.64 -2.94 -23.78
#